data_AF-A0A671L6D7-F1
#
_entry.id   AF-A0A671L6D7-F1
#
_cell.length_a   1.000
_cell.length_b   1.000
_cell.length_c   1.000
_cell.angle_alpha   90.00
_cell.angle_beta   90.00
_cell.angle_gamma   90.00
#
_symmetry.space_group_name_H-M   'P 1'
#
loop_
_entity.id
_entity.type
_entity.pdbx_description
1 polymer ?
#
loop_
_entity_poly.entity_id
_entity_poly.type
_entity_poly.pdbx_seq_one_letter_code
_entity_poly.pdbx_strand_id
1 'polypeptide(L)'
;MLKHFPTVKQICSACVLREQNKVLRPETIKSQILSKLCLKQVPNISREVVNKLLPKAPPLQQLLDHHDFQGDASSLEDFMDADEYHATTESVITMASERELQHFSH
;
A
#
# COMPACT_ATOMS: atom_id res chain seq x y z
N MET A 1 -26.39 -22.49 29.16
CA MET A 1 -26.73 -22.09 27.78
C MET A 1 -25.58 -21.27 27.20
N LEU A 2 -24.55 -21.94 26.67
CA LEU A 2 -23.46 -21.26 25.95
C LEU A 2 -23.97 -20.92 24.55
N LYS A 3 -24.22 -19.65 24.28
CA LYS A 3 -24.53 -19.17 22.93
C LYS A 3 -23.26 -19.37 22.10
N HIS A 4 -23.31 -20.33 21.18
CA HIS A 4 -22.32 -20.46 20.12
C HIS A 4 -22.40 -19.18 19.27
N PHE A 5 -21.41 -18.30 19.38
CA PHE A 5 -21.21 -17.23 18.42
C PHE A 5 -20.55 -17.85 17.19
N PRO A 6 -21.23 -17.92 16.03
CA PRO A 6 -20.57 -18.39 14.82
C PRO A 6 -19.39 -17.46 14.55
N THR A 7 -18.20 -18.03 14.39
CA THR A 7 -17.00 -17.28 14.06
C THR A 7 -17.28 -16.46 12.79
N VAL A 8 -17.31 -15.14 12.94
CA VAL A 8 -17.73 -14.12 11.94
C VAL A 8 -16.98 -14.25 10.59
N LYS A 9 -15.89 -15.02 10.55
CA LYS A 9 -15.06 -15.28 9.37
C LYS A 9 -15.82 -15.93 8.20
N GLN A 10 -16.92 -16.65 8.44
CA GLN A 10 -17.66 -17.39 7.41
C GLN A 10 -18.80 -16.60 6.73
N ILE A 11 -19.21 -15.44 7.26
CA ILE A 11 -20.40 -14.71 6.79
C ILE A 11 -20.01 -13.51 5.88
N CYS A 12 -18.78 -13.03 5.96
CA CYS A 12 -18.32 -11.91 5.16
C CYS A 12 -17.68 -12.38 3.83
N SER A 13 -18.35 -12.13 2.71
CA SER A 13 -17.85 -12.44 1.36
C SER A 13 -16.51 -11.76 1.05
N ALA A 14 -16.31 -10.52 1.51
CA ALA A 14 -15.04 -9.82 1.39
C ALA A 14 -13.91 -10.49 2.19
N CYS A 15 -14.20 -11.04 3.38
CA CYS A 15 -13.21 -11.80 4.15
C CYS A 15 -12.82 -13.11 3.46
N VAL A 16 -13.80 -13.81 2.88
CA VAL A 16 -13.55 -15.03 2.10
C VAL A 16 -12.69 -14.72 0.87
N LEU A 17 -13.02 -13.66 0.13
CA LEU A 17 -12.23 -13.21 -1.01
C LEU A 17 -10.81 -12.78 -0.59
N ARG A 18 -10.66 -12.08 0.55
CA ARG A 18 -9.35 -11.69 1.08
C ARG A 18 -8.50 -12.90 1.45
N GLU A 19 -9.11 -13.92 2.05
CA GLU A 19 -8.40 -15.16 2.41
C GLU A 19 -7.96 -15.94 1.15
N GLN A 20 -8.83 -16.05 0.14
CA GLN A 20 -8.47 -16.65 -1.15
C GLN A 20 -7.32 -15.87 -1.83
N ASN A 21 -7.41 -14.54 -1.85
CA ASN A 21 -6.34 -13.68 -2.36
C ASN A 21 -5.04 -13.86 -1.57
N LYS A 22 -5.11 -14.01 -0.25
CA LYS A 22 -3.92 -14.20 0.59
C LYS A 22 -3.14 -15.46 0.23
N VAL A 23 -3.85 -16.52 -0.19
CA VAL A 23 -3.22 -17.77 -0.64
C VAL A 23 -2.61 -17.64 -2.04
N LEU A 24 -3.28 -16.93 -2.96
CA LEU A 24 -2.86 -16.84 -4.36
C LEU A 24 -1.82 -15.73 -4.63
N ARG A 25 -1.91 -14.60 -3.90
CA ARG A 25 -1.04 -13.44 -4.09
C ARG A 25 0.46 -13.73 -3.99
N PRO A 26 0.96 -14.61 -3.10
CA PRO A 26 2.39 -14.91 -3.03
C PRO A 26 2.98 -15.40 -4.36
N GLU A 27 2.31 -16.29 -5.09
CA GLU A 27 2.79 -16.78 -6.39
C GLU A 27 2.76 -15.69 -7.47
N THR A 28 1.75 -14.82 -7.43
CA THR A 28 1.69 -13.64 -8.30
C THR A 28 2.84 -12.68 -8.01
N ILE A 29 3.09 -12.35 -6.74
CA ILE A 29 4.17 -11.46 -6.31
C ILE A 29 5.53 -12.03 -6.72
N LYS A 30 5.75 -13.33 -6.46
CA LYS A 30 6.97 -14.04 -6.87
C LYS A 30 7.21 -13.93 -8.38
N SER A 31 6.18 -14.19 -9.19
CA SER A 31 6.28 -14.09 -10.65
C SER A 31 6.56 -12.68 -11.13
N GLN A 32 5.90 -11.67 -10.54
CA GLN A 32 6.14 -10.27 -10.85
C GLN A 32 7.57 -9.83 -10.52
N ILE A 33 8.08 -10.20 -9.34
CA ILE A 33 9.46 -9.88 -8.93
C ILE A 33 10.46 -10.48 -9.92
N LEU A 34 10.31 -11.75 -10.26
CA LEU A 34 11.19 -12.42 -11.22
C LEU A 34 11.12 -11.76 -12.61
N SER A 35 9.92 -11.40 -13.08
CA SER A 35 9.76 -10.69 -14.35
C SER A 35 10.41 -9.30 -14.34
N LYS A 36 10.20 -8.50 -13.29
CA LYS A 36 10.75 -7.14 -13.19
C LYS A 36 12.27 -7.14 -13.11
N LEU A 37 12.86 -8.15 -12.47
CA LEU A 37 14.31 -8.33 -12.38
C LEU A 37 14.90 -9.08 -13.59
N CYS A 38 14.07 -9.43 -14.58
CA CYS A 38 14.47 -10.22 -15.75
C CYS A 38 15.12 -11.58 -15.41
N LEU A 39 14.68 -12.19 -14.33
CA LEU A 39 15.17 -13.48 -13.85
C LEU A 39 14.22 -14.61 -14.26
N LYS A 40 14.77 -15.71 -14.77
CA LYS A 40 13.98 -16.92 -15.08
C LYS A 40 13.56 -17.69 -13.83
N GLN A 41 14.40 -17.64 -12.79
CA GLN A 41 14.22 -18.37 -11.55
C GLN A 41 14.87 -17.61 -10.40
N VAL A 42 14.47 -17.95 -9.17
CA VAL A 42 15.12 -17.45 -7.96
C VAL A 42 16.59 -17.87 -7.95
N PRO A 43 17.53 -16.96 -7.63
CA PRO A 43 18.94 -17.30 -7.49
C PRO A 43 19.13 -18.40 -6.44
N ASN A 44 19.83 -19.47 -6.80
CA ASN A 44 20.14 -20.57 -5.89
C ASN A 44 21.37 -20.23 -5.05
N ILE A 45 21.19 -19.37 -4.04
CA ILE A 45 22.24 -18.91 -3.14
C ILE A 45 21.81 -19.05 -1.68
N SER A 46 22.66 -19.64 -0.86
CA SER A 46 22.38 -19.78 0.58
C SER A 46 22.79 -18.51 1.34
N ARG A 47 22.23 -18.31 2.53
CA ARG A 47 22.56 -17.18 3.40
C ARG A 47 24.06 -17.10 3.73
N GLU A 48 24.72 -18.24 3.92
CA GLU A 48 26.16 -18.27 4.20
C GLU A 48 26.98 -17.77 3.01
N VAL A 49 26.61 -18.18 1.79
CA VAL A 49 27.27 -17.73 0.56
C VAL A 49 27.02 -16.24 0.34
N VAL A 50 25.80 -15.74 0.59
CA VAL A 50 25.49 -14.30 0.58
C VAL A 50 26.44 -13.53 1.50
N ASN A 51 26.64 -13.98 2.74
CA ASN A 51 27.51 -13.30 3.70
C ASN A 51 28.98 -13.27 3.29
N LYS A 52 29.43 -14.25 2.47
CA LYS A 52 30.78 -14.31 1.92
C LYS A 52 30.92 -13.44 0.66
N LEU A 53 29.86 -13.33 -0.14
CA LEU A 53 29.85 -12.60 -1.41
C LEU A 53 29.53 -11.11 -1.24
N LEU A 54 28.72 -10.72 -0.24
CA LEU A 54 28.38 -9.34 0.01
C LEU A 54 29.58 -8.58 0.62
N PRO A 55 30.11 -7.56 -0.06
CA PRO A 55 31.22 -6.78 0.48
C PRO A 55 30.76 -5.92 1.65
N LYS A 56 31.53 -5.93 2.75
CA LYS A 56 31.27 -5.09 3.95
C LYS A 56 31.82 -3.66 3.79
N ALA A 57 31.79 -3.14 2.57
CA ALA A 57 32.33 -1.82 2.27
C ALA A 57 31.33 -0.72 2.66
N PRO A 58 31.80 0.47 3.12
CA PRO A 58 30.91 1.56 3.53
C PRO A 58 29.82 1.93 2.51
N PRO A 59 30.09 1.99 1.18
CA PRO A 59 29.06 2.35 0.21
C PRO A 59 27.86 1.40 0.17
N LEU A 60 28.08 0.10 0.38
CA LEU A 60 26.98 -0.87 0.41
C LEU A 60 26.16 -0.74 1.69
N GLN A 61 26.82 -0.48 2.82
CA GLN A 61 26.14 -0.28 4.10
C GLN A 61 25.23 0.95 4.06
N GLN A 62 25.72 2.08 3.54
CA GLN A 62 24.92 3.29 3.38
C GLN A 62 23.67 3.07 2.51
N LEU A 63 23.78 2.24 1.47
CA LEU A 63 22.64 1.87 0.63
C LEU A 63 21.63 1.01 1.40
N LEU A 64 22.09 0.05 2.19
CA LEU A 64 21.21 -0.80 3.01
C LEU A 64 20.52 0.01 4.11
N ASP A 65 21.27 0.87 4.80
CA ASP A 65 20.77 1.75 5.86
C ASP A 65 19.64 2.67 5.37
N HIS A 66 19.65 3.08 4.09
CA HIS A 66 18.57 3.87 3.48
C HIS A 66 17.25 3.10 3.34
N HIS A 67 17.31 1.76 3.25
CA HIS A 67 16.14 0.90 3.05
C HIS A 67 15.63 0.24 4.34
N ASP A 68 16.40 0.28 5.43
CA ASP A 68 16.00 -0.27 6.74
C ASP A 68 14.80 0.47 7.39
N PHE A 69 14.44 1.65 6.88
CA PHE A 69 13.31 2.47 7.39
C PHE A 69 11.96 2.19 6.71
N GLN A 70 11.88 1.33 5.69
CA GLN A 70 10.62 1.01 4.98
C GLN A 70 9.71 0.01 5.71
N GLY A 71 9.93 -0.23 7.01
CA GLY A 71 9.16 -1.19 7.81
C GLY A 71 7.71 -0.78 8.11
N ASP A 72 7.44 0.52 8.19
CA ASP A 72 6.09 1.10 8.38
C ASP A 72 5.96 2.54 7.83
N ALA A 73 7.05 3.15 7.37
CA ALA A 73 7.00 4.44 6.69
C ALA A 73 6.47 4.19 5.26
N SER A 74 5.16 4.41 5.09
CA SER A 74 4.67 4.80 3.78
C SER A 74 5.46 6.06 3.42
N SER A 75 6.45 5.97 2.53
CA SER A 75 6.93 7.16 1.82
C SER A 75 5.78 7.58 0.91
N LEU A 76 4.75 8.14 1.53
CA LEU A 76 3.50 8.55 0.91
C LEU A 76 3.81 9.54 -0.21
N GLU A 77 4.89 10.32 -0.04
CA GLU A 77 5.43 11.30 -0.98
C GLU A 77 5.62 10.76 -2.41
N ASP A 78 6.06 9.52 -2.60
CA ASP A 78 6.47 9.01 -3.93
C ASP A 78 5.33 8.28 -4.68
N PHE A 79 4.19 8.07 -4.01
CA PHE A 79 2.99 7.43 -4.56
C PHE A 79 1.73 8.29 -4.39
N MET A 80 1.86 9.57 -4.05
CA MET A 80 0.81 10.54 -4.33
C MET A 80 0.78 10.72 -5.85
N ASP A 81 0.06 9.82 -6.53
CA ASP A 81 -0.46 10.13 -7.86
C ASP A 81 -1.14 11.49 -7.71
N ALA A 82 -0.70 12.48 -8.50
CA ALA A 82 -1.42 13.74 -8.57
C ALA A 82 -2.88 13.35 -8.82
N ASP A 83 -3.82 13.87 -8.01
CA ASP A 83 -5.22 13.50 -8.09
C ASP A 83 -5.79 13.96 -9.45
N GLU A 84 -5.50 13.19 -10.51
CA GLU A 84 -5.82 13.48 -11.90
C GLU A 84 -7.25 13.00 -12.22
N TYR A 85 -7.83 12.16 -11.36
CA TYR A 85 -9.17 11.64 -11.54
C TYR A 85 -10.26 12.60 -11.03
N HIS A 86 -10.02 13.35 -9.96
CA HIS A 86 -11.02 14.27 -9.41
C HIS A 86 -10.89 15.68 -9.97
N ALA A 87 -12.04 16.32 -10.24
CA ALA A 87 -12.07 17.70 -10.71
C ALA A 87 -11.53 18.64 -9.61
N THR A 88 -10.56 19.47 -9.96
CA THR A 88 -10.05 20.54 -9.10
C THR A 88 -10.87 21.81 -9.29
N THR A 89 -11.41 22.37 -8.21
CA THR A 89 -12.17 23.63 -8.25
C THR A 89 -11.23 24.81 -8.08
N GLU A 90 -11.10 25.67 -9.09
CA GLU A 90 -10.25 26.86 -9.05
C GLU A 90 -10.90 28.03 -8.28
N SER A 91 -12.22 28.21 -8.40
CA SER A 91 -12.93 29.32 -7.76
C SER A 91 -14.39 28.96 -7.45
N VAL A 92 -14.88 29.40 -6.28
CA VAL A 92 -16.28 29.27 -5.86
C VAL A 92 -16.79 30.65 -5.47
N ILE A 93 -17.77 31.15 -6.22
CA ILE A 93 -18.51 32.37 -5.89
C ILE A 93 -19.92 31.94 -5.54
N THR A 94 -20.34 32.19 -4.31
CA THR A 94 -21.71 31.94 -3.87
C THR A 94 -22.44 33.26 -3.66
N MET A 95 -23.72 33.26 -4.01
CA MET A 95 -24.61 34.40 -3.83
C MET A 95 -25.43 34.20 -2.56
N ALA A 96 -25.78 35.31 -1.89
CA ALA A 96 -26.63 35.28 -0.70
C ALA A 96 -27.96 34.59 -1.00
N SER A 97 -28.39 33.71 -0.08
CA SER A 97 -29.66 33.01 -0.20
C SER A 97 -30.81 33.89 0.30
N GLU A 98 -32.01 33.66 -0.20
CA GLU A 98 -33.21 34.44 0.15
C GLU A 98 -33.50 34.44 1.66
N ARG A 99 -33.12 33.36 2.38
CA ARG A 99 -33.27 33.25 3.84
C ARG A 99 -32.35 34.19 4.62
N GLU A 100 -31.20 34.54 4.06
CA GLU A 100 -30.23 35.45 4.67
C GLU A 100 -30.62 36.91 4.41
N LEU A 101 -31.17 37.21 3.23
CA LEU A 101 -31.70 38.53 2.91
C LEU A 101 -32.88 38.92 3.81
N GLN A 102 -33.71 37.95 4.20
CA GLN A 102 -34.82 38.16 5.16
C GLN A 102 -34.32 38.47 6.59
N HIS A 103 -33.07 38.15 6.93
CA HIS A 103 -32.47 38.46 8.23
C HIS A 103 -31.91 39.90 8.31
N PHE A 104 -31.71 40.57 7.17
CA PHE A 104 -31.26 41.97 7.10
C PHE A 104 -32.40 42.97 6.89
N SER A 105 -33.64 42.48 6.73
CA SER A 105 -34.84 43.29 6.57
C SER A 105 -35.58 43.56 7.89
N HIS A 106 -34.89 43.49 9.04
CA HIS A 106 -35.46 43.79 10.36
C HIS A 106 -34.60 44.76 11.16
#